data_AF-A0A399ZNM9-F1
#
_entry.id   AF-A0A399ZNM9-F1
#
_cell.length_a   1.000
_cell.length_b   1.000
_cell.length_c   1.000
_cell.angle_alpha   90.00
_cell.angle_beta   90.00
_cell.angle_gamma   90.00
#
_symmetry.space_group_name_H-M   'P 1'
#
loop_
_entity.id
_entity.type
_entity.pdbx_description
1 polymer ?
#
loop_
_entity_poly.entity_id
_entity_poly.type
_entity_poly.pdbx_seq_one_letter_code
_entity_poly.pdbx_strand_id
1 'polypeptide(L)'
;MPSCLHPPALNLLLILLGLFILGFTFNKRISSRYNKLILITNALLIALTLWLGDYRYSPLTSIRGDHFTLQEFIVLTREKGEIHIAPNEIITLGSSSAAFIQPVPVTENMTCHWRSLEDGQLDGEDSCALTYIPPRADYDILRLNIQPGCGRPSAVEQIRVSILP
;
A
#
# COMPACT_ATOMS: atom_id res chain seq x y z
N MET A 1 -12.35 5.88 -10.93
CA MET A 1 -11.53 5.83 -9.71
C MET A 1 -11.46 4.37 -9.29
N PRO A 2 -10.28 3.74 -9.25
CA PRO A 2 -10.18 2.34 -8.82
C PRO A 2 -10.74 2.21 -7.40
N SER A 3 -11.60 1.23 -7.20
CA SER A 3 -12.36 1.05 -5.97
C SER A 3 -11.41 0.73 -4.81
N CYS A 4 -11.36 1.61 -3.83
CA CYS A 4 -10.60 1.49 -2.59
C CYS A 4 -11.24 0.51 -1.60
N LEU A 5 -11.65 -0.67 -2.07
CA LEU A 5 -12.29 -1.69 -1.26
C LEU A 5 -11.31 -2.83 -1.02
N HIS A 6 -11.31 -3.39 0.19
CA HIS A 6 -10.62 -4.65 0.45
C HIS A 6 -11.10 -5.73 -0.55
N PRO A 7 -10.20 -6.52 -1.17
CA PRO A 7 -10.59 -7.60 -2.08
C PRO A 7 -11.71 -8.52 -1.56
N PRO A 8 -11.72 -8.96 -0.28
CA PRO A 8 -12.84 -9.74 0.25
C PRO A 8 -14.15 -8.96 0.31
N ALA A 9 -14.12 -7.66 0.60
CA ALA A 9 -15.31 -6.82 0.64
C ALA A 9 -15.87 -6.58 -0.77
N LEU A 10 -15.00 -6.45 -1.78
CA LEU A 10 -15.41 -6.38 -3.18
C LEU A 10 -16.16 -7.65 -3.61
N ASN A 11 -15.64 -8.83 -3.26
CA ASN A 11 -16.29 -10.10 -3.54
C ASN A 11 -17.66 -10.22 -2.85
N LEU A 12 -17.73 -9.84 -1.57
CA LEU A 12 -18.98 -9.79 -0.81
C LEU A 12 -20.00 -8.84 -1.44
N LEU A 13 -19.55 -7.65 -1.85
CA LEU A 13 -20.37 -6.65 -2.52
C LEU A 13 -20.97 -7.19 -3.83
N LEU A 14 -20.16 -7.86 -4.65
CA LEU A 14 -20.61 -8.47 -5.91
C LEU A 14 -21.64 -9.58 -5.66
N ILE A 15 -21.44 -10.42 -4.65
CA ILE A 15 -22.39 -11.47 -4.26
C ILE A 15 -23.72 -10.84 -3.81
N LEU A 16 -23.66 -9.81 -2.94
CA LEU A 16 -24.85 -9.12 -2.45
C LEU A 16 -25.61 -8.39 -3.56
N LEU A 17 -24.90 -7.74 -4.50
CA LEU A 17 -25.51 -7.13 -5.68
C LEU A 17 -26.18 -8.19 -6.58
N GLY A 18 -25.54 -9.34 -6.77
CA GLY A 18 -26.12 -10.47 -7.50
C GLY A 18 -27.42 -10.97 -6.86
N LEU A 19 -27.43 -11.18 -5.54
CA LEU A 19 -28.62 -11.56 -4.77
C LEU A 19 -29.71 -10.49 -4.83
N PHE A 20 -29.33 -9.21 -4.81
CA PHE A 20 -30.28 -8.10 -4.91
C PHE A 20 -30.99 -8.08 -6.26
N ILE A 21 -30.25 -8.22 -7.37
CA ILE A 21 -30.81 -8.27 -8.72
C ILE A 21 -31.72 -9.51 -8.88
N LEU A 22 -31.28 -10.67 -8.38
CA LEU A 22 -32.06 -11.90 -8.44
C LEU A 22 -33.35 -11.80 -7.61
N GLY A 23 -33.29 -11.21 -6.41
CA GLY A 23 -34.47 -10.91 -5.61
C GLY A 23 -35.45 -9.98 -6.32
N PHE A 24 -34.94 -9.00 -7.08
CA PHE A 24 -35.76 -8.07 -7.85
C PHE A 24 -36.46 -8.73 -9.06
N THR A 25 -35.82 -9.71 -9.71
CA THR A 25 -36.41 -10.43 -10.85
C THR A 25 -37.43 -11.49 -10.42
N PHE A 26 -37.19 -12.19 -9.32
CA PHE A 26 -38.12 -13.18 -8.75
C PHE A 26 -39.28 -12.55 -7.94
N ASN A 27 -39.20 -11.26 -7.64
CA ASN A 27 -40.14 -10.48 -6.84
C ASN A 27 -41.60 -10.52 -7.32
N LYS A 28 -41.85 -10.84 -8.60
CA LYS A 28 -43.21 -10.91 -9.16
C LYS A 28 -44.07 -12.05 -8.58
N ARG A 29 -43.47 -13.05 -7.91
CA ARG A 29 -44.19 -14.25 -7.41
C ARG A 29 -44.37 -14.31 -5.89
N ILE A 30 -43.64 -13.53 -5.11
CA ILE A 30 -43.60 -13.62 -3.65
C ILE A 30 -44.45 -12.51 -3.02
N SER A 31 -45.06 -12.79 -1.87
CA SER A 31 -45.92 -11.86 -1.12
C SER A 31 -45.26 -10.49 -0.89
N SER A 32 -45.99 -9.43 -1.24
CA SER A 32 -45.56 -8.01 -1.23
C SER A 32 -44.89 -7.55 0.08
N ARG A 33 -45.30 -8.07 1.24
CA ARG A 33 -44.70 -7.71 2.53
C ARG A 33 -43.29 -8.29 2.74
N TYR A 34 -43.06 -9.53 2.32
CA TYR A 34 -41.75 -10.19 2.47
C TYR A 34 -40.71 -9.58 1.51
N ASN A 35 -41.15 -9.19 0.32
CA ASN A 35 -40.30 -8.55 -0.68
C ASN A 35 -39.70 -7.23 -0.20
N LYS A 36 -40.49 -6.39 0.48
CA LYS A 36 -39.99 -5.12 1.04
C LYS A 36 -38.91 -5.35 2.09
N LEU A 37 -39.11 -6.33 2.98
CA LEU A 37 -38.16 -6.63 4.05
C LEU A 37 -36.82 -7.12 3.48
N ILE A 38 -36.86 -8.03 2.50
CA ILE A 38 -35.66 -8.56 1.82
C ILE A 38 -34.89 -7.44 1.11
N LEU A 39 -35.59 -6.52 0.43
CA LEU A 39 -34.98 -5.37 -0.23
C LEU A 39 -34.25 -4.45 0.76
N ILE A 40 -34.90 -4.13 1.88
CA ILE A 40 -34.31 -3.28 2.93
C ILE A 40 -33.09 -3.95 3.55
N THR A 41 -33.18 -5.24 3.90
CA THR A 41 -32.07 -5.98 4.50
C THR A 41 -30.88 -6.07 3.55
N ASN A 42 -31.10 -6.35 2.25
CA ASN A 42 -30.01 -6.38 1.27
C ASN A 42 -29.38 -5.00 1.07
N ALA A 43 -30.17 -3.93 1.02
CA ALA A 43 -29.65 -2.57 0.92
C ALA A 43 -28.77 -2.21 2.14
N LEU A 44 -29.20 -2.60 3.34
CA LEU A 44 -28.42 -2.46 4.57
C LEU A 44 -27.12 -3.28 4.53
N LEU A 45 -27.16 -4.52 4.06
CA LEU A 45 -25.97 -5.38 3.92
C LEU A 45 -24.98 -4.81 2.90
N ILE A 46 -25.46 -4.24 1.80
CA ILE A 46 -24.62 -3.57 0.80
C ILE A 46 -23.95 -2.33 1.42
N ALA A 47 -24.72 -1.48 2.11
CA ALA A 47 -24.18 -0.31 2.80
C ALA A 47 -23.14 -0.71 3.86
N LEU A 48 -23.41 -1.77 4.62
CA LEU A 48 -22.50 -2.29 5.64
C LEU A 48 -21.22 -2.87 5.03
N THR A 49 -21.31 -3.60 3.91
CA THR A 49 -20.13 -4.15 3.22
C THR A 49 -19.28 -3.08 2.57
N LEU A 50 -19.88 -2.01 2.04
CA LEU A 50 -19.14 -0.82 1.58
C LEU A 50 -18.42 -0.14 2.74
N TRP A 51 -19.10 0.04 3.88
CA TRP A 51 -18.52 0.68 5.06
C TRP A 51 -17.38 -0.15 5.69
N LEU A 52 -17.59 -1.47 5.85
CA LEU A 52 -16.56 -2.39 6.35
C LEU A 52 -15.43 -2.63 5.33
N GLY A 53 -15.70 -2.42 4.05
CA GLY A 53 -14.73 -2.65 2.97
C GLY A 53 -13.83 -1.46 2.68
N ASP A 54 -14.23 -0.25 3.07
CA ASP A 54 -13.47 0.97 2.81
C ASP A 54 -12.23 1.04 3.71
N TYR A 55 -11.04 1.09 3.11
CA TYR A 55 -9.77 1.18 3.82
C TYR A 55 -9.70 2.36 4.80
N ARG A 56 -10.46 3.45 4.58
CA ARG A 56 -10.45 4.64 5.47
C ARG A 56 -11.16 4.42 6.80
N TYR A 57 -12.22 3.62 6.79
CA TYR A 57 -13.14 3.48 7.93
C TYR A 57 -13.22 2.05 8.45
N SER A 58 -12.60 1.10 7.74
CA SER A 58 -12.70 -0.31 8.09
C SER A 58 -11.91 -0.65 9.35
N PRO A 59 -12.57 -1.24 10.37
CA PRO A 59 -11.88 -1.78 11.53
C PRO A 59 -11.03 -3.01 11.20
N LEU A 60 -11.18 -3.60 9.99
CA LEU A 60 -10.42 -4.78 9.55
C LEU A 60 -8.94 -4.46 9.34
N THR A 61 -8.59 -3.20 9.07
CA THR A 61 -7.21 -2.74 8.90
C THR A 61 -6.37 -2.90 10.16
N SER A 62 -6.99 -2.76 11.35
CA SER A 62 -6.29 -2.87 12.64
C SER A 62 -5.99 -4.32 13.05
N ILE A 63 -6.67 -5.32 12.47
CA ILE A 63 -6.61 -6.71 12.96
C ILE A 63 -5.52 -7.51 12.26
N ARG A 64 -5.14 -7.15 11.02
CA ARG A 64 -4.24 -7.98 10.22
C ARG A 64 -2.77 -7.55 10.21
N GLY A 65 -2.44 -6.35 10.70
CA GLY A 65 -1.06 -5.86 10.65
C GLY A 65 -0.46 -5.91 9.23
N ASP A 66 -1.31 -5.84 8.20
CA ASP A 66 -0.91 -5.88 6.79
C ASP A 66 -0.21 -4.55 6.45
N HIS A 67 1.02 -4.41 6.94
CA HIS A 67 1.99 -3.36 6.64
C HIS A 67 2.69 -3.63 5.30
N PHE A 68 2.09 -4.41 4.40
CA PHE A 68 2.68 -4.74 3.10
C PHE A 68 2.40 -3.63 2.09
N THR A 69 2.95 -2.44 2.35
CA THR A 69 3.04 -1.37 1.35
C THR A 69 4.22 -1.58 0.42
N LEU A 70 5.27 -2.26 0.90
CA LEU A 70 6.53 -2.45 0.19
C LEU A 70 6.97 -3.92 0.26
N GLN A 71 7.34 -4.48 -0.89
CA GLN A 71 7.84 -5.85 -0.97
C GLN A 71 9.36 -5.89 -0.77
N GLU A 72 10.07 -5.04 -1.51
CA GLU A 72 11.52 -4.97 -1.53
C GLU A 72 11.99 -3.61 -2.08
N PHE A 73 13.28 -3.35 -1.93
CA PHE A 73 13.99 -2.26 -2.57
C PHE A 73 14.93 -2.82 -3.63
N ILE A 74 14.83 -2.26 -4.83
CA ILE A 74 15.80 -2.47 -5.90
C ILE A 74 16.84 -1.37 -5.77
N VAL A 75 18.10 -1.77 -5.54
CA VAL A 75 19.24 -0.88 -5.46
C VAL A 75 20.17 -1.16 -6.63
N LEU A 76 20.34 -0.16 -7.47
CA LEU A 76 21.19 -0.18 -8.64
C LEU A 76 22.47 0.60 -8.34
N THR A 77 23.59 -0.10 -8.35
CA THR A 77 24.92 0.51 -8.16
C THR A 77 25.77 0.29 -9.41
N ARG A 78 26.75 1.18 -9.63
CA ARG A 78 27.67 1.06 -10.76
C ARG A 78 28.51 -0.23 -10.72
N GLU A 79 28.78 -0.76 -9.54
CA GLU A 79 29.69 -1.89 -9.34
C GLU A 79 28.99 -3.25 -9.31
N LYS A 80 27.81 -3.34 -8.68
CA LYS A 80 27.13 -4.62 -8.42
C LYS A 80 25.87 -4.84 -9.26
N GLY A 81 25.45 -3.86 -10.05
CA GLY A 81 24.21 -3.94 -10.82
C GLY A 81 22.98 -3.87 -9.91
N GLU A 82 21.94 -4.64 -10.24
CA GLU A 82 20.65 -4.68 -9.55
C GLU A 82 20.72 -5.59 -8.31
N ILE A 83 20.37 -5.04 -7.15
CA ILE A 83 20.34 -5.75 -5.86
C ILE A 83 18.95 -5.64 -5.27
N HIS A 84 18.34 -6.76 -4.90
CA HIS A 84 17.05 -6.81 -4.21
C HIS A 84 17.26 -6.91 -2.71
N ILE A 85 16.67 -5.99 -1.95
CA ILE A 85 16.89 -5.85 -0.51
C ILE A 85 15.55 -5.76 0.21
N ALA A 86 15.40 -6.50 1.30
CA ALA A 86 14.20 -6.45 2.11
C ALA A 86 14.15 -5.16 2.97
N PRO A 87 12.97 -4.70 3.40
CA PRO A 87 12.89 -3.61 4.38
C PRO A 87 13.70 -3.91 5.64
N ASN A 88 14.38 -2.89 6.17
CA ASN A 88 15.28 -2.95 7.33
C ASN A 88 16.59 -3.71 7.14
N GLU A 89 16.86 -4.24 5.95
CA GLU A 89 18.14 -4.88 5.63
C GLU A 89 19.24 -3.83 5.40
N ILE A 90 20.50 -4.28 5.57
CA ILE A 90 21.69 -3.45 5.45
C ILE A 90 22.32 -3.66 4.08
N ILE A 91 22.56 -2.57 3.36
CA ILE A 91 23.38 -2.55 2.15
C ILE A 91 24.75 -1.97 2.45
N THR A 92 25.72 -2.30 1.62
CA THR A 92 27.07 -1.73 1.72
C THR A 92 27.40 -0.98 0.44
N LEU A 93 27.71 0.31 0.59
CA LEU A 93 28.09 1.21 -0.50
C LEU A 93 29.47 1.78 -0.23
N GLY A 94 30.24 2.06 -1.29
CA GLY A 94 31.48 2.82 -1.17
C GLY A 94 31.20 4.29 -0.87
N SER A 95 32.13 4.95 -0.19
CA SER A 95 32.10 6.39 0.02
C SER A 95 32.00 7.07 -1.34
N SER A 96 31.07 8.02 -1.50
CA SER A 96 30.75 8.70 -2.77
C SER A 96 30.18 7.85 -3.92
N SER A 97 29.91 6.56 -3.71
CA SER A 97 29.26 5.71 -4.74
C SER A 97 27.76 5.97 -4.77
N ALA A 98 27.30 6.69 -5.80
CA ALA A 98 25.89 6.91 -6.03
C ALA A 98 25.14 5.58 -6.25
N ALA A 99 23.96 5.47 -5.66
CA ALA A 99 23.05 4.35 -5.83
C ALA A 99 21.68 4.86 -6.25
N PHE A 100 21.08 4.22 -7.26
CA PHE A 100 19.69 4.44 -7.58
C PHE A 100 18.84 3.46 -6.77
N ILE A 101 17.83 3.95 -6.07
CA ILE A 101 17.02 3.17 -5.16
C ILE A 101 15.56 3.30 -5.60
N GLN A 102 14.93 2.15 -5.85
CA GLN A 102 13.53 2.08 -6.23
C GLN A 102 12.78 1.09 -5.32
N PRO A 103 11.73 1.53 -4.61
CA PRO A 103 10.84 0.65 -3.89
C PRO A 103 10.00 -0.14 -4.90
N VAL A 104 9.75 -1.41 -4.60
CA VAL A 104 8.76 -2.24 -5.31
C VAL A 104 7.48 -2.22 -4.50
N PRO A 105 6.53 -1.31 -4.80
CA PRO A 105 5.30 -1.23 -4.05
C PRO A 105 4.35 -2.37 -4.36
N VAL A 106 3.57 -2.73 -3.35
CA VAL A 106 2.43 -3.64 -3.49
C VAL A 106 1.18 -2.89 -4.01
N THR A 107 1.19 -1.56 -3.97
CA THR A 107 0.03 -0.71 -4.30
C THR A 107 0.31 0.31 -5.39
N GLU A 108 -0.61 0.43 -6.34
CA GLU A 108 -0.62 1.53 -7.33
C GLU A 108 -1.06 2.85 -6.68
N ASN A 109 -0.58 3.98 -7.21
CA ASN A 109 -0.86 5.34 -6.75
C ASN A 109 -0.49 5.60 -5.29
N MET A 110 0.80 5.82 -5.03
CA MET A 110 1.33 6.24 -3.75
C MET A 110 2.17 7.51 -3.90
N THR A 111 2.24 8.30 -2.83
CA THR A 111 3.21 9.38 -2.69
C THR A 111 4.31 8.92 -1.75
N CYS A 112 5.55 9.18 -2.15
CA CYS A 112 6.74 8.79 -1.42
C CYS A 112 7.46 10.04 -0.94
N HIS A 113 8.00 9.99 0.27
CA HIS A 113 8.88 11.02 0.77
C HIS A 113 10.08 10.39 1.46
N TRP A 114 11.27 10.67 0.93
CA TRP A 114 12.53 10.13 1.40
C TRP A 114 13.24 11.09 2.32
N ARG A 115 13.98 10.52 3.27
CA ARG A 115 14.82 11.28 4.19
C ARG A 115 16.03 10.47 4.62
N SER A 116 17.20 11.08 4.55
CA SER A 116 18.43 10.59 5.16
C SER A 116 18.51 11.05 6.62
N LEU A 117 19.12 10.23 7.49
CA LEU A 117 19.36 10.60 8.89
C LEU A 117 20.76 11.18 9.12
N GLU A 118 21.72 10.88 8.26
CA GLU A 118 23.12 11.29 8.38
C GLU A 118 23.51 12.29 7.26
N ASP A 119 22.54 13.07 6.78
CA ASP A 119 22.70 14.12 5.76
C ASP A 119 23.30 13.65 4.42
N GLY A 120 22.97 12.42 4.01
CA GLY A 120 23.23 11.92 2.67
C GLY A 120 22.45 12.69 1.61
N GLN A 121 23.02 12.83 0.41
CA GLN A 121 22.38 13.61 -0.66
C GLN A 121 21.33 12.77 -1.38
N LEU A 122 20.14 13.32 -1.53
CA LEU A 122 18.99 12.70 -2.18
C LEU A 122 18.58 13.53 -3.39
N ASP A 123 18.44 12.89 -4.53
CA ASP A 123 17.80 13.46 -5.72
C ASP A 123 16.50 12.70 -5.99
N GLY A 124 15.37 13.40 -5.85
CA GLY A 124 14.03 12.82 -5.92
C GLY A 124 13.38 12.51 -4.57
N GLU A 125 13.52 13.38 -3.56
CA GLU A 125 12.93 13.18 -2.22
C GLU A 125 11.42 12.91 -2.26
N ASP A 126 10.69 13.56 -3.14
CA ASP A 126 9.22 13.38 -3.31
C ASP A 126 8.84 12.37 -4.41
N SER A 127 9.83 11.65 -4.94
CA SER A 127 9.64 10.57 -5.90
C SER A 127 9.77 9.22 -5.20
N CYS A 128 9.09 8.20 -5.73
CA CYS A 128 9.27 6.85 -5.20
C CYS A 128 10.64 6.30 -5.54
N ALA A 129 11.18 6.61 -6.72
CA ALA A 129 12.57 6.31 -7.04
C ALA A 129 13.47 7.52 -6.76
N LEU A 130 14.66 7.27 -6.22
CA LEU A 130 15.66 8.31 -5.94
C LEU A 130 17.05 7.91 -6.40
N THR A 131 17.90 8.91 -6.56
CA THR A 131 19.36 8.73 -6.57
C THR A 131 19.92 9.19 -5.22
N TYR A 132 20.71 8.35 -4.58
CA TYR A 132 21.31 8.60 -3.28
C TYR A 132 22.83 8.60 -3.38
N ILE A 133 23.46 9.58 -2.74
CA ILE A 133 24.91 9.65 -2.57
C ILE A 133 25.21 9.58 -1.07
N PRO A 134 25.96 8.55 -0.62
CA PRO A 134 26.27 8.38 0.80
C PRO A 134 27.01 9.57 1.41
N PRO A 135 26.72 9.92 2.68
CA PRO A 135 27.51 10.90 3.43
C PRO A 135 28.92 10.37 3.73
N ARG A 136 29.72 11.18 4.42
CA ARG A 136 31.06 10.78 4.92
C ARG A 136 31.02 10.01 6.24
N ALA A 137 29.84 9.69 6.75
CA ALA A 137 29.68 8.87 7.94
C ALA A 137 29.94 7.38 7.65
N ASP A 138 30.09 6.56 8.69
CA ASP A 138 30.27 5.10 8.55
C ASP A 138 28.95 4.38 8.21
N TYR A 139 27.82 5.02 8.51
CA TYR A 139 26.49 4.50 8.21
C TYR A 139 25.53 5.64 7.86
N ASP A 140 24.41 5.30 7.21
CA ASP A 140 23.24 6.16 7.06
C ASP A 140 21.96 5.30 7.15
N ILE A 141 20.83 5.94 7.45
CA ILE A 141 19.51 5.31 7.43
C ILE A 141 18.62 6.13 6.51
N LEU A 142 18.23 5.51 5.40
CA LEU A 142 17.27 6.07 4.47
C LEU A 142 15.86 5.67 4.92
N ARG A 143 15.06 6.66 5.30
CA ARG A 143 13.64 6.48 5.63
C ARG A 143 12.78 6.83 4.43
N LEU A 144 11.89 5.93 4.08
CA LEU A 144 10.86 6.12 3.08
C LEU A 144 9.50 6.20 3.77
N ASN A 145 8.89 7.39 3.77
CA ASN A 145 7.51 7.55 4.15
C ASN A 145 6.63 7.31 2.92
N ILE A 146 5.79 6.28 2.98
CA ILE A 146 4.84 5.91 1.95
C ILE A 146 3.46 6.33 2.42
N GLN A 147 2.84 7.21 1.66
CA GLN A 147 1.43 7.53 1.82
C GLN A 147 0.67 6.93 0.64
N PRO A 148 0.05 5.75 0.82
CA PRO A 148 -0.68 5.12 -0.27
C PRO A 148 -1.94 5.92 -0.56
N GLY A 149 -2.41 5.83 -1.81
CA GLY A 149 -3.70 6.34 -2.19
C GLY A 149 -4.85 5.68 -1.42
N CYS A 150 -6.08 6.10 -1.72
CA CYS A 150 -7.27 5.47 -1.18
C CYS A 150 -7.47 5.56 0.34
N GLY A 151 -6.66 6.37 1.05
CA GLY A 151 -6.76 6.52 2.51
C GLY A 151 -6.40 5.25 3.28
N ARG A 152 -5.54 4.41 2.68
CA ARG A 152 -4.81 3.37 3.40
C ARG A 152 -3.87 4.01 4.43
N PRO A 153 -3.52 3.30 5.51
CA PRO A 153 -2.55 3.81 6.48
C PRO A 153 -1.21 4.09 5.82
N SER A 154 -0.57 5.19 6.22
CA SER A 154 0.81 5.49 5.85
C SER A 154 1.76 4.47 6.49
N ALA A 155 2.84 4.16 5.80
CA ALA A 155 3.90 3.29 6.29
C ALA A 155 5.24 4.00 6.22
N VAL A 156 6.13 3.68 7.16
CA VAL A 156 7.51 4.17 7.14
C VAL A 156 8.41 2.95 7.04
N GLU A 157 9.08 2.83 5.90
CA GLU A 157 10.08 1.79 5.67
C GLU A 157 11.47 2.39 5.73
N GLN A 158 12.49 1.55 5.92
CA GLN A 158 13.86 2.02 5.99
C GLN A 158 14.86 1.06 5.36
N ILE A 159 15.93 1.63 4.81
CA ILE A 159 17.12 0.93 4.35
C ILE A 159 18.28 1.40 5.20
N ARG A 160 19.09 0.47 5.70
CA ARG A 160 20.33 0.80 6.41
C ARG A 160 21.49 0.73 5.45
N VAL A 161 22.30 1.78 5.39
CA VAL A 161 23.46 1.85 4.51
C VAL A 161 24.70 1.82 5.37
N SER A 162 25.55 0.83 5.18
CA SER A 162 26.92 0.80 5.68
C SER A 162 27.85 1.38 4.61
N ILE A 163 28.76 2.25 5.01
CA ILE A 163 29.59 3.02 4.10
C ILE A 163 31.04 2.56 4.25
N LEU A 164 31.61 2.05 3.15
CA LEU A 164 33.02 1.68 3.10
C LEU A 164 33.85 2.90 2.70
N PRO A 165 35.03 3.12 3.32
CA PRO A 165 35.91 4.22 2.98
C PRO A 165 36.37 4.17 1.52
#